data_AF-A0A3D9LNT4-F1
#
_entry.id   AF-A0A3D9LNT4-F1
#
_cell.length_a   1.000
_cell.length_b   1.000
_cell.length_c   1.000
_cell.angle_alpha   90.00
_cell.angle_beta   90.00
_cell.angle_gamma   90.00
#
_symmetry.space_group_name_H-M   'P 1'
#
loop_
_entity.id
_entity.type
_entity.pdbx_description
1 polymer ?
#
loop_
_entity_poly.entity_id
_entity_poly.type
_entity_poly.pdbx_seq_one_letter_code
_entity_poly.pdbx_strand_id
1 'polypeptide(L)'
;MIKYILYTLIIVLLIACKAKKTNIDNSTTLLEYIESLSTKGLVNENPLILLDGKPLNTLSNLDLSLPDYQEINSNSISYVEKESKSFSKLFGEVACNGIVIIRKFTYLHAADISQAIYIIDDKIVTEEVFRIIDPENILSYQLLKEINLNENIFDIYKVNTIKK
;
A
#
# COMPACT_ATOMS: atom_id res chain seq x y z
N MET A 1 -16.21 -56.95 -14.72
CA MET A 1 -15.89 -56.02 -15.83
C MET A 1 -16.35 -54.58 -15.55
N ILE A 2 -17.62 -54.36 -15.16
CA ILE A 2 -18.18 -53.01 -14.87
C ILE A 2 -17.44 -52.24 -13.76
N LYS A 3 -16.96 -52.92 -12.70
CA LYS A 3 -16.17 -52.28 -11.63
C LYS A 3 -14.86 -51.65 -12.13
N TYR A 4 -14.17 -52.30 -13.08
CA TYR A 4 -12.90 -51.78 -13.63
C TYR A 4 -13.10 -50.55 -14.50
N ILE A 5 -14.25 -50.46 -15.21
CA ILE A 5 -14.63 -49.29 -16.02
C ILE A 5 -14.89 -48.07 -15.13
N LEU A 6 -15.47 -48.28 -13.94
CA LEU A 6 -15.69 -47.20 -12.97
C LEU A 6 -14.38 -46.66 -12.39
N TYR A 7 -13.40 -47.54 -12.11
CA TYR A 7 -12.08 -47.13 -11.63
C TYR A 7 -11.28 -46.35 -12.68
N THR A 8 -11.33 -46.76 -13.95
CA THR A 8 -10.65 -46.01 -15.03
C THR A 8 -11.31 -44.64 -15.27
N LEU A 9 -12.64 -44.51 -15.14
CA LEU A 9 -13.32 -43.23 -15.29
C LEU A 9 -12.92 -42.21 -14.20
N ILE A 10 -12.78 -42.67 -12.95
CA ILE A 10 -12.37 -41.83 -11.81
C ILE A 10 -10.92 -41.34 -11.96
N ILE A 11 -10.01 -42.20 -12.45
CA ILE A 11 -8.60 -41.84 -12.66
C ILE A 11 -8.46 -40.79 -13.76
N VAL A 12 -9.24 -40.88 -14.84
CA VAL A 12 -9.20 -39.90 -15.94
C VAL A 12 -9.70 -38.52 -15.50
N LEU A 13 -10.70 -38.45 -14.60
CA LEU A 13 -11.19 -37.19 -14.05
C LEU A 13 -10.14 -36.46 -13.20
N LEU A 14 -9.27 -37.20 -12.50
CA LEU A 14 -8.24 -36.61 -11.64
C LEU A 14 -7.06 -36.01 -12.44
N ILE A 15 -6.78 -36.52 -13.64
CA ILE A 15 -5.66 -36.06 -14.48
C ILE A 15 -6.06 -34.81 -15.31
N ALA A 16 -7.36 -34.55 -15.49
CA ALA A 16 -7.88 -33.42 -16.25
C ALA A 16 -7.81 -32.07 -15.49
N CYS A 17 -7.63 -32.09 -14.17
CA CYS A 17 -7.44 -30.88 -13.36
C CYS A 17 -5.98 -30.38 -13.42
N LYS A 18 -5.57 -29.84 -14.57
CA LYS A 18 -4.37 -28.98 -14.61
C LYS A 18 -4.79 -27.59 -14.16
N ALA A 19 -4.45 -27.23 -12.92
CA ALA A 19 -4.61 -25.86 -12.43
C ALA A 19 -3.87 -24.89 -13.37
N LYS A 20 -4.62 -24.08 -14.12
CA LYS A 20 -4.05 -23.05 -14.98
C LYS A 20 -3.56 -21.93 -14.07
N LYS A 21 -2.25 -21.81 -13.89
CA LYS A 21 -1.63 -20.65 -13.24
C LYS A 21 -1.88 -19.44 -14.13
N THR A 22 -2.91 -18.67 -13.81
CA THR A 22 -3.09 -17.32 -14.36
C THR A 22 -2.02 -16.46 -13.73
N ASN A 23 -0.99 -16.08 -14.50
CA ASN A 23 -0.20 -14.91 -14.14
C ASN A 23 -1.15 -13.71 -14.26
N ILE A 24 -1.60 -13.20 -13.13
CA ILE A 24 -2.29 -11.90 -13.10
C ILE A 24 -1.18 -10.88 -13.30
N ASP A 25 -1.19 -10.23 -14.46
CA ASP A 25 -0.30 -9.10 -14.71
C ASP A 25 -0.82 -7.91 -13.88
N ASN A 26 -0.08 -7.57 -12.83
CA ASN A 26 -0.37 -6.43 -11.96
C ASN A 26 0.56 -5.25 -12.28
N SER A 27 1.24 -5.26 -13.43
CA SER A 27 2.08 -4.14 -13.86
C SER A 27 1.20 -2.94 -14.24
N THR A 28 1.65 -1.75 -13.85
CA THR A 28 1.08 -0.47 -14.24
C THR A 28 2.18 0.58 -14.24
N THR A 29 1.96 1.69 -14.95
CA THR A 29 2.80 2.87 -14.81
C THR A 29 2.41 3.67 -13.58
N LEU A 30 3.36 4.42 -13.00
CA LEU A 30 3.05 5.34 -11.90
C LEU A 30 1.98 6.35 -12.29
N LEU A 31 2.04 6.83 -13.53
CA LEU A 31 1.14 7.85 -14.06
C LEU A 31 -0.31 7.33 -14.12
N GLU A 32 -0.54 6.17 -14.73
CA GLU A 32 -1.87 5.54 -14.81
C GLU A 32 -2.45 5.28 -13.42
N TYR A 33 -1.62 4.84 -12.47
CA TYR A 33 -2.05 4.62 -11.10
C TYR A 33 -2.51 5.92 -10.42
N ILE A 34 -1.74 7.00 -10.57
CA ILE A 34 -2.10 8.31 -9.99
C ILE A 34 -3.34 8.89 -10.66
N GLU A 35 -3.49 8.76 -11.99
CA GLU A 35 -4.70 9.16 -12.70
C GLU A 35 -5.93 8.40 -12.18
N SER A 36 -5.82 7.10 -11.95
CA SER A 36 -6.88 6.27 -11.35
C SER A 36 -7.27 6.73 -9.94
N LEU A 37 -6.31 7.15 -9.12
CA LEU A 37 -6.60 7.69 -7.78
C LEU A 37 -7.20 9.10 -7.83
N SER A 38 -6.70 9.93 -8.75
CA SER A 38 -7.14 11.32 -8.91
C SER A 38 -8.59 11.39 -9.42
N THR A 39 -8.94 10.54 -10.38
CA THR A 39 -10.33 10.40 -10.89
C THR A 39 -11.31 9.94 -9.82
N LYS A 40 -10.84 9.16 -8.84
CA LYS A 40 -11.63 8.77 -7.65
C LYS A 40 -11.66 9.84 -6.56
N GLY A 41 -10.94 10.96 -6.75
CA GLY A 41 -10.84 12.05 -5.78
C GLY A 41 -9.98 11.74 -4.55
N LEU A 42 -9.22 10.64 -4.56
CA LEU A 42 -8.44 10.18 -3.40
C LEU A 42 -7.14 10.96 -3.22
N VAL A 43 -6.51 11.34 -4.34
CA VAL A 43 -5.33 12.21 -4.39
C VAL A 43 -5.58 13.33 -5.39
N ASN A 44 -4.75 14.37 -5.37
CA ASN A 44 -4.72 15.39 -6.42
C ASN A 44 -3.76 14.96 -7.55
N GLU A 45 -3.82 15.65 -8.69
CA GLU A 45 -3.00 15.34 -9.88
C GLU A 45 -1.48 15.44 -9.64
N ASN A 46 -1.06 16.15 -8.59
CA ASN A 46 0.34 16.34 -8.24
C ASN A 46 0.64 15.89 -6.78
N PRO A 47 0.52 14.59 -6.47
CA PRO A 47 0.77 14.07 -5.13
C PRO A 47 2.27 14.03 -4.82
N LEU A 48 2.61 13.93 -3.53
CA LEU A 48 3.97 13.63 -3.08
C LEU A 48 4.30 12.16 -3.33
N ILE A 49 5.45 11.88 -3.92
CA ILE A 49 5.90 10.51 -4.20
C ILE A 49 6.98 10.10 -3.20
N LEU A 50 6.77 8.95 -2.57
CA LEU A 50 7.74 8.27 -1.71
C LEU A 50 8.23 7.02 -2.42
N LEU A 51 9.54 6.82 -2.46
CA LEU A 51 10.16 5.58 -2.92
C LEU A 51 10.91 4.94 -1.75
N ASP A 52 10.52 3.71 -1.41
CA ASP A 52 11.06 2.98 -0.25
C ASP A 52 11.04 3.84 1.03
N GLY A 53 9.89 4.50 1.22
CA GLY A 53 9.60 5.37 2.35
C GLY A 53 10.33 6.72 2.36
N LYS A 54 11.24 6.98 1.42
CA LYS A 54 11.93 8.27 1.28
C LYS A 54 11.12 9.23 0.40
N PRO A 55 10.86 10.47 0.85
CA PRO A 55 10.23 11.46 -0.01
C PRO A 55 11.17 11.83 -1.15
N LEU A 56 10.70 11.68 -2.40
CA LEU A 56 11.45 12.06 -3.59
C LEU A 56 11.08 13.47 -4.03
N ASN A 57 9.88 13.64 -4.56
CA ASN A 57 9.32 14.92 -5.00
C ASN A 57 7.82 14.77 -5.29
N THR A 58 7.18 15.86 -5.70
CA THR A 58 5.84 15.81 -6.31
C THR A 58 5.91 15.22 -7.72
N LEU A 59 4.82 14.61 -8.20
CA LEU A 59 4.77 13.95 -9.51
C LEU A 59 5.31 14.82 -10.67
N SER A 60 4.92 16.08 -10.74
CA SER A 60 5.35 17.04 -11.78
C SER A 60 6.86 17.30 -11.83
N ASN A 61 7.58 17.02 -10.75
CA ASN A 61 9.02 17.23 -10.64
C ASN A 61 9.82 15.93 -10.76
N LEU A 62 9.16 14.80 -11.08
CA LEU A 62 9.82 13.53 -11.33
C LEU A 62 10.14 13.35 -12.81
N ASP A 63 11.30 12.76 -13.08
CA ASP A 63 11.59 12.21 -14.40
C ASP A 63 10.89 10.87 -14.56
N LEU A 64 9.66 10.92 -15.08
CA LEU A 64 8.83 9.74 -15.32
C LEU A 64 9.40 8.81 -16.40
N SER A 65 10.42 9.22 -17.16
CA SER A 65 11.06 8.35 -18.15
C SER A 65 11.93 7.27 -17.51
N LEU A 66 12.24 7.40 -16.20
CA LEU A 66 13.05 6.42 -15.50
C LEU A 66 12.34 5.05 -15.38
N PRO A 67 13.07 3.93 -15.51
CA PRO A 67 12.49 2.58 -15.46
C PRO A 67 11.68 2.31 -14.18
N ASP A 68 12.08 2.94 -13.08
CA ASP A 68 11.46 2.87 -11.77
C ASP A 68 9.98 3.26 -11.74
N TYR A 69 9.50 4.00 -12.74
CA TYR A 69 8.14 4.52 -12.81
C TYR A 69 7.29 3.93 -13.95
N GLN A 70 7.90 3.14 -14.82
CA GLN A 70 7.26 2.60 -16.03
C GLN A 70 6.68 1.20 -15.80
N GLU A 71 7.36 0.35 -15.03
CA GLU A 71 6.89 -1.00 -14.72
C GLU A 71 6.85 -1.22 -13.21
N ILE A 72 5.81 -0.70 -12.56
CA ILE A 72 5.61 -0.89 -11.13
C ILE A 72 4.58 -2.00 -10.90
N ASN A 73 4.87 -2.87 -9.94
CA ASN A 73 3.87 -3.80 -9.44
C ASN A 73 2.83 -3.04 -8.62
N SER A 74 1.56 -3.07 -9.02
CA SER A 74 0.46 -2.39 -8.32
C SER A 74 0.36 -2.75 -6.83
N ASN A 75 0.75 -3.98 -6.44
CA ASN A 75 0.74 -4.42 -5.04
C ASN A 75 1.84 -3.76 -4.19
N SER A 76 2.81 -3.13 -4.85
CA SER A 76 3.91 -2.43 -4.20
C SER A 76 3.66 -0.92 -4.12
N ILE A 77 2.52 -0.44 -4.65
CA ILE A 77 2.07 0.93 -4.52
C ILE A 77 0.96 1.01 -3.47
N SER A 78 1.04 2.00 -2.59
CA SER A 78 -0.03 2.39 -1.69
C SER A 78 -0.19 3.90 -1.70
N TYR A 79 -1.28 4.42 -1.12
CA TYR A 79 -1.53 5.85 -1.10
C TYR A 79 -2.07 6.32 0.25
N VAL A 80 -1.88 7.61 0.52
CA VAL A 80 -2.55 8.34 1.59
C VAL A 80 -3.44 9.37 0.93
N GLU A 81 -4.70 9.40 1.35
CA GLU A 81 -5.68 10.36 0.86
C GLU A 81 -5.23 11.81 1.09
N LYS A 82 -5.64 12.69 0.17
CA LYS A 82 -5.43 14.12 0.26
C LYS A 82 -6.07 14.73 1.51
N GLU A 83 -5.66 15.95 1.84
CA GLU A 83 -6.16 16.73 2.98
C GLU A 83 -5.89 16.12 4.37
N SER A 84 -5.03 15.10 4.45
CA SER A 84 -4.63 14.51 5.74
C SER A 84 -3.72 15.45 6.52
N LYS A 85 -4.26 16.04 7.60
CA LYS A 85 -3.55 16.99 8.47
C LYS A 85 -2.38 16.33 9.18
N SER A 86 -2.49 15.05 9.54
CA SER A 86 -1.38 14.33 10.19
C SER A 86 -0.20 14.17 9.24
N PHE A 87 -0.45 13.80 7.99
CA PHE A 87 0.63 13.65 7.01
C PHE A 87 1.21 14.99 6.54
N SER A 88 0.40 16.05 6.45
CA SER A 88 0.92 17.40 6.19
C SER A 88 1.85 17.90 7.30
N LYS A 89 1.65 17.48 8.55
CA LYS A 89 2.60 17.79 9.64
C LYS A 89 3.91 17.02 9.51
N LEU A 90 3.88 15.80 8.97
CA LEU A 90 5.08 14.95 8.84
C LEU A 90 5.91 15.31 7.60
N PHE A 91 5.26 15.65 6.48
CA PHE A 91 5.88 15.83 5.17
C PHE A 91 5.77 17.24 4.59
N GLY A 92 5.11 18.17 5.30
CA GLY A 92 4.85 19.53 4.84
C GLY A 92 3.63 19.65 3.94
N GLU A 93 3.39 20.87 3.43
CA GLU A 93 2.17 21.22 2.70
C GLU A 93 1.95 20.39 1.43
N VAL A 94 3.02 19.89 0.79
CA VAL A 94 2.92 19.05 -0.41
C VAL A 94 2.13 17.76 -0.17
N ALA A 95 2.10 17.24 1.06
CA ALA A 95 1.31 16.06 1.41
C ALA A 95 -0.20 16.34 1.46
N CYS A 96 -0.65 17.60 1.47
CA CYS A 96 -2.07 17.95 1.33
C CYS A 96 -2.66 17.44 0.01
N ASN A 97 -1.84 17.22 -1.02
CA ASN A 97 -2.27 16.66 -2.31
C ASN A 97 -2.47 15.15 -2.29
N GLY A 98 -2.23 14.50 -1.15
CA GLY A 98 -2.12 13.05 -1.05
C GLY A 98 -0.70 12.59 -1.30
N ILE A 99 -0.43 11.35 -0.90
CA ILE A 99 0.89 10.73 -0.99
C ILE A 99 0.75 9.42 -1.73
N VAL A 100 1.67 9.13 -2.64
CA VAL A 100 1.81 7.82 -3.28
C VAL A 100 3.14 7.22 -2.88
N ILE A 101 3.08 5.99 -2.36
CA ILE A 101 4.20 5.28 -1.76
C ILE A 101 4.49 4.06 -2.62
N ILE A 102 5.65 4.07 -3.27
CA ILE A 102 6.17 2.98 -4.07
C ILE A 102 7.17 2.23 -3.21
N ARG A 103 6.95 0.94 -3.02
CA ARG A 103 7.93 0.03 -2.42
C ARG A 103 8.52 -0.81 -3.54
N LYS A 104 9.83 -0.85 -3.64
CA LYS A 104 10.52 -1.92 -4.34
C LYS A 104 10.71 -3.04 -3.33
N PHE A 105 10.57 -4.29 -3.76
CA PHE A 105 10.78 -5.41 -2.85
C PHE A 105 12.22 -5.36 -2.34
N THR A 106 12.40 -4.96 -1.08
CA THR A 106 13.70 -4.98 -0.42
C THR A 106 13.77 -6.15 0.54
N TYR A 107 14.93 -6.79 0.51
CA TYR A 107 15.34 -8.07 1.09
C TYR A 107 15.01 -8.24 2.58
N LEU A 108 14.95 -9.51 3.02
CA LEU A 108 14.88 -9.95 4.43
C LEU A 108 15.69 -9.03 5.36
N HIS A 109 15.03 -8.14 6.09
CA HIS A 109 15.71 -7.28 7.07
C HIS A 109 15.93 -8.01 8.40
N ALA A 110 17.18 -7.90 8.87
CA ALA A 110 17.60 -8.17 10.23
C ALA A 110 16.99 -7.10 11.15
N ALA A 111 16.42 -7.55 12.27
CA ALA A 111 15.89 -6.78 13.41
C ALA A 111 15.80 -5.25 13.21
N ASP A 112 14.65 -4.79 12.73
CA ASP A 112 14.35 -3.36 12.53
C ASP A 112 14.31 -2.58 13.85
N ILE A 113 14.87 -1.38 13.80
CA ILE A 113 14.84 -0.36 14.87
C ILE A 113 13.81 0.73 14.51
N SER A 114 12.75 0.38 13.79
CA SER A 114 11.71 1.36 13.38
C SER A 114 10.94 1.87 14.60
N GLN A 115 10.70 3.18 14.66
CA GLN A 115 9.81 3.78 15.64
C GLN A 115 8.37 3.77 15.10
N ALA A 116 7.36 3.71 15.98
CA ALA A 116 5.97 3.70 15.55
C ALA A 116 5.32 5.10 15.66
N ILE A 117 4.60 5.51 14.62
CA ILE A 117 3.68 6.66 14.64
C ILE A 117 2.25 6.15 14.53
N TYR A 118 1.40 6.53 15.47
CA TYR A 118 0.00 6.13 15.49
C TYR A 118 -0.89 7.30 15.09
N ILE A 119 -1.79 7.07 14.14
CA ILE A 119 -2.73 8.06 13.62
C ILE A 119 -4.15 7.50 13.78
N ILE A 120 -5.02 8.17 14.52
CA ILE A 120 -6.45 7.85 14.67
C ILE A 120 -7.27 9.04 14.19
N ASP A 121 -8.17 8.83 13.24
CA ASP A 121 -9.05 9.87 12.68
C ASP A 121 -8.27 11.14 12.30
N ASP A 122 -7.17 10.92 11.57
CA ASP A 122 -6.24 11.96 11.11
C ASP A 122 -5.58 12.79 12.24
N LYS A 123 -5.44 12.21 13.44
CA LYS A 123 -4.67 12.79 14.55
C LYS A 123 -3.56 11.84 15.00
N ILE A 124 -2.35 12.38 15.15
CA ILE A 124 -1.23 11.65 15.76
C ILE A 124 -1.53 11.45 17.26
N VAL A 125 -1.38 10.23 17.74
CA VAL A 125 -1.63 9.83 19.14
C VAL A 125 -0.46 9.04 19.71
N THR A 126 -0.47 8.83 21.03
CA THR A 126 0.49 7.95 21.71
C THR A 126 0.15 6.47 21.50
N GLU A 127 1.13 5.60 21.71
CA GLU A 127 0.92 4.15 21.70
C GLU A 127 -0.16 3.69 22.69
N GLU A 128 -0.17 4.30 23.89
CA GLU A 128 -1.16 4.00 24.93
C GLU A 128 -2.59 4.21 24.44
N VAL A 129 -2.84 5.33 23.74
CA VAL A 129 -4.15 5.63 23.14
C VAL A 129 -4.48 4.65 22.02
N PHE A 130 -3.50 4.27 21.21
CA PHE A 130 -3.71 3.31 20.13
C PHE A 130 -4.06 1.90 20.64
N ARG A 131 -3.41 1.44 21.71
CA ARG A 131 -3.61 0.09 22.28
C ARG A 131 -4.99 -0.11 22.92
N ILE A 132 -5.67 0.96 23.32
CA ILE A 132 -7.00 0.89 23.95
C ILE A 132 -8.17 1.09 22.97
N ILE A 133 -7.89 1.22 21.67
CA ILE A 133 -8.95 1.31 20.66
C ILE A 133 -9.75 0.00 20.69
N ASP A 134 -11.06 0.13 20.82
CA ASP A 134 -11.99 -0.98 20.68
C ASP A 134 -12.07 -1.41 19.19
N PRO A 135 -11.72 -2.67 18.85
CA PRO A 135 -11.74 -3.17 17.49
C PRO A 135 -13.08 -3.03 16.79
N GLU A 136 -14.20 -3.05 17.53
CA GLU A 136 -15.55 -2.90 16.96
C GLU A 136 -15.80 -1.51 16.39
N ASN A 137 -15.03 -0.51 16.83
CA ASN A 137 -15.15 0.87 16.34
C ASN A 137 -14.18 1.19 15.20
N ILE A 138 -13.39 0.22 14.68
CA ILE A 138 -12.45 0.45 13.57
C ILE A 138 -13.20 0.34 12.24
N LEU A 139 -13.25 1.44 11.47
CA LEU A 139 -13.80 1.47 10.11
C LEU A 139 -12.78 0.96 9.10
N SER A 140 -11.53 1.41 9.21
CA SER A 140 -10.45 1.01 8.31
C SER A 140 -9.09 1.12 8.99
N TYR A 141 -8.16 0.27 8.58
CA TYR A 141 -6.78 0.26 9.05
C TYR A 141 -5.80 0.25 7.88
N GLN A 142 -4.73 1.02 8.01
CA GLN A 142 -3.66 1.11 7.03
C GLN A 142 -2.30 1.14 7.73
N LEU A 143 -1.38 0.27 7.28
CA LEU A 143 -0.01 0.23 7.77
C LEU A 143 0.95 0.72 6.68
N LEU A 144 1.67 1.80 6.97
CA LEU A 144 2.73 2.32 6.12
C LEU A 144 4.07 2.06 6.79
N LYS A 145 4.75 1.00 6.33
CA LYS A 145 6.07 0.60 6.83
C LYS A 145 7.21 1.41 6.22
N GLU A 146 8.30 1.46 7.01
CA GLU A 146 9.64 1.92 6.61
C GLU A 146 9.69 3.35 6.06
N ILE A 147 8.86 4.23 6.61
CA ILE A 147 8.80 5.62 6.21
C ILE A 147 10.00 6.39 6.78
N ASN A 148 10.77 7.05 5.92
CA ASN A 148 11.94 7.82 6.33
C ASN A 148 11.56 9.28 6.58
N LEU A 149 11.66 9.71 7.83
CA LEU A 149 11.45 11.09 8.26
C LEU A 149 12.70 11.58 8.97
N ASN A 150 13.36 12.60 8.42
CA ASN A 150 14.55 13.21 9.01
C ASN A 150 15.60 12.15 9.43
N GLU A 151 15.96 11.26 8.51
CA GLU A 151 16.94 10.17 8.68
C GLU A 151 16.53 9.04 9.64
N ASN A 152 15.33 9.12 10.23
CA ASN A 152 14.77 8.07 11.09
C ASN A 152 13.73 7.24 10.34
N ILE A 153 13.65 5.95 10.66
CA ILE A 153 12.72 5.00 10.04
C ILE A 153 11.50 4.81 10.95
N PHE A 154 10.32 4.96 10.37
CA PHE A 154 9.05 4.85 11.08
C PHE A 154 8.08 3.86 10.43
N ASP A 155 7.35 3.13 11.27
CA ASP A 155 6.12 2.44 10.88
C ASP A 155 4.91 3.30 11.28
N ILE A 156 4.06 3.64 10.31
CA ILE A 156 2.89 4.46 10.54
C ILE A 156 1.64 3.60 10.52
N TYR A 157 0.94 3.58 11.65
CA TYR A 157 -0.32 2.88 11.87
C TYR A 157 -1.46 3.90 11.77
N LYS A 158 -2.23 3.87 10.68
CA LYS A 158 -3.39 4.75 10.48
C LYS A 158 -4.69 3.98 10.68
N VAL A 159 -5.57 4.50 11.53
CA VAL A 159 -6.90 3.97 11.81
C VAL A 159 -7.93 5.07 11.58
N ASN A 160 -9.02 4.73 10.90
CA ASN A 160 -10.24 5.54 10.91
C ASN A 160 -11.31 4.81 11.72
N THR A 161 -12.05 5.53 12.56
CA THR A 161 -13.05 4.96 13.45
C THR A 161 -14.48 5.30 13.03
N ILE A 162 -15.45 4.51 13.52
CA ILE A 162 -16.87 4.79 13.38
C ILE A 162 -17.23 5.95 14.31
N LYS A 163 -17.64 7.10 13.75
CA LYS A 163 -18.17 8.21 14.55
C LYS A 163 -19.55 7.83 15.09
N LYS A 164 -19.66 7.68 16.40
CA LYS A 164 -20.96 7.56 17.11
C LYS A 164 -21.61 8.93 17.29
#